data_AF-A0AAV5JG45-F1
#
_entry.id   AF-A0AAV5JG45-F1
#
_cell.length_a   1.000
_cell.length_b   1.000
_cell.length_c   1.000
_cell.angle_alpha   90.00
_cell.angle_beta   90.00
_cell.angle_gamma   90.00
#
_symmetry.space_group_name_H-M   'P 1'
#
loop_
_entity.id
_entity.type
_entity.pdbx_description
1 polymer ?
#
loop_
_entity_poly.entity_id
_entity_poly.type
_entity_poly.pdbx_seq_one_letter_code
_entity_poly.pdbx_strand_id
1 'polypeptide(L)'
;MGRRKAQRKEALMLDGDDEYGILADSFSTMLCDPGREEEQLYEDSLLEEAVDALYEKRGATREKALSAIVESFSSKLQHQFVEKTFATLLHQCLNCIKKGSSKEIYLACHTIGLLALTVGFGDNARKIVEESLTPLLQALKSGLESVEIASLLECLAIVTFVGGNPEETERSMQIMWQLIHPKQGSKVLAVRPAAVITAVVSAWSLLLTTLDGWALDPKDWQQFISYLSSLLDQDDRSVRIAAGEALALVFEIGALEKFSAESKGSSNVSDQGGNKSEGLVSIEGLRTEILNQVRELSVEAGGKGTRKKDLNSQRNLFKDILEFLKDGCSPETSMKIGRDSLNASTWSRLIQLNYLKRFLGGGFNKHMQENEFLQDVFEFVPTNSCPDGEYLMSKAEKRYYKSPNSAVNKARTRQLKELRMLSEESRYQFTSSASSTIPK
;
A
#
# COMPACT_ATOMS: atom_id res chain seq x y z
N MET A 1 -2.91 -37.11 25.16
CA MET A 1 -1.73 -36.99 24.28
C MET A 1 -2.22 -36.98 22.84
N GLY A 2 -2.37 -35.87 22.13
CA GLY A 2 -1.41 -34.77 21.91
C GLY A 2 -0.92 -34.82 20.45
N ARG A 3 -1.83 -34.82 19.46
CA ARG A 3 -1.48 -34.85 18.02
C ARG A 3 -1.10 -33.43 17.56
N ARG A 4 0.19 -33.18 17.35
CA ARG A 4 0.70 -31.97 16.68
C ARG A 4 0.49 -32.11 15.17
N LYS A 5 -0.29 -31.20 14.57
CA LYS A 5 -0.41 -31.02 13.11
C LYS A 5 0.69 -30.05 12.66
N ALA A 6 1.54 -30.49 11.74
CA ALA A 6 2.42 -29.62 10.98
C ALA A 6 1.59 -28.90 9.91
N GLN A 7 1.55 -27.56 9.95
CA GLN A 7 0.93 -26.73 8.92
C GLN A 7 1.93 -26.50 7.79
N ARG A 8 1.51 -26.80 6.57
CA ARG A 8 2.20 -26.52 5.31
C ARG A 8 1.79 -25.09 4.90
N LYS A 9 2.76 -24.20 4.63
CA LYS A 9 2.54 -22.81 4.18
C LYS A 9 1.92 -22.88 2.77
N GLU A 10 0.60 -22.67 2.66
CA GLU A 10 -0.10 -22.40 1.40
C GLU A 10 -0.07 -20.88 1.18
N ALA A 11 0.26 -20.45 -0.05
CA ALA A 11 0.11 -19.07 -0.47
C ALA A 11 -1.37 -18.66 -0.31
N LEU A 12 -1.62 -17.53 0.37
CA LEU A 12 -2.96 -16.97 0.57
C LEU A 12 -3.51 -16.47 -0.78
N MET A 13 -4.30 -17.31 -1.44
CA MET A 13 -5.17 -16.91 -2.54
C MET A 13 -6.40 -16.20 -1.95
N LEU A 14 -6.65 -14.97 -2.37
CA LEU A 14 -7.92 -14.29 -2.11
C LEU A 14 -8.97 -14.87 -3.06
N ASP A 15 -9.91 -15.66 -2.52
CA ASP A 15 -11.08 -16.17 -3.26
C ASP A 15 -12.04 -15.01 -3.56
N GLY A 16 -12.29 -14.81 -4.85
CA GLY A 16 -13.38 -14.01 -5.38
C GLY A 16 -14.15 -14.86 -6.37
N ASP A 17 -15.27 -15.41 -5.93
CA ASP A 17 -16.31 -15.98 -6.79
C ASP A 17 -17.04 -14.81 -7.47
N ASP A 18 -16.95 -14.70 -8.79
CA ASP A 18 -17.96 -14.01 -9.60
C ASP A 18 -18.00 -14.65 -10.99
N GLU A 19 -19.12 -15.33 -11.23
CA GLU A 19 -19.47 -16.02 -12.46
C GLU A 19 -20.04 -14.99 -13.46
N TYR A 20 -19.23 -14.54 -14.42
CA TYR A 20 -19.74 -13.74 -15.55
C TYR A 20 -19.50 -14.46 -16.88
N GLY A 21 -20.61 -14.74 -17.55
CA GLY A 21 -20.68 -15.44 -18.83
C GLY A 21 -19.89 -14.72 -19.92
N ILE A 22 -19.03 -15.50 -20.59
CA ILE A 22 -18.25 -15.06 -21.74
C ILE A 22 -19.17 -15.01 -22.97
N LEU A 23 -19.55 -13.81 -23.41
CA LEU A 23 -19.96 -13.61 -24.80
C LEU A 23 -18.68 -13.55 -25.65
N ALA A 24 -18.61 -14.44 -26.63
CA ALA A 24 -17.52 -14.53 -27.57
C ALA A 24 -17.60 -13.36 -28.54
N ASP A 25 -16.59 -12.48 -28.52
CA ASP A 25 -16.44 -11.46 -29.55
C ASP A 25 -15.46 -11.91 -30.63
N SER A 26 -15.85 -11.65 -31.87
CA SER A 26 -15.16 -12.07 -33.07
C SER A 26 -14.05 -11.08 -33.41
N PHE A 27 -12.95 -11.63 -33.91
CA PHE A 27 -11.76 -10.90 -34.34
C PHE A 27 -12.13 -9.86 -35.41
N SER A 28 -12.01 -8.57 -35.09
CA SER A 28 -12.13 -7.48 -36.07
C SER A 28 -10.83 -6.69 -36.12
N THR A 29 -10.27 -6.65 -37.33
CA THR A 29 -9.08 -5.92 -37.77
C THR A 29 -9.26 -4.41 -37.52
N MET A 30 -8.17 -3.74 -37.11
CA MET A 30 -7.98 -2.28 -36.98
C MET A 30 -8.85 -1.42 -37.92
N LEU A 31 -10.08 -1.14 -37.50
CA LEU A 31 -10.91 -0.03 -37.95
C LEU A 31 -11.24 0.74 -36.67
N CYS A 32 -10.99 2.04 -36.63
CA CYS A 32 -11.56 2.89 -35.58
C CYS A 32 -13.07 2.67 -35.60
N ASP A 33 -13.58 2.00 -34.56
CA ASP A 33 -15.02 1.77 -34.41
C ASP A 33 -15.68 3.12 -34.12
N PRO A 34 -16.51 3.66 -35.03
CA PRO A 34 -17.14 4.96 -34.84
C PRO A 34 -17.95 5.04 -33.54
N GLY A 35 -18.48 3.90 -33.06
CA GLY A 35 -19.21 3.84 -31.80
C GLY A 35 -18.37 4.15 -30.56
N ARG A 36 -17.06 3.86 -30.59
CA ARG A 36 -16.16 4.10 -29.46
C ARG A 36 -15.79 5.58 -29.30
N GLU A 37 -15.72 6.32 -30.40
CA GLU A 37 -15.51 7.77 -30.40
C GLU A 37 -16.78 8.51 -29.96
N GLU A 38 -17.97 8.05 -30.40
CA GLU A 38 -19.26 8.61 -29.96
C GLU A 38 -19.51 8.39 -28.45
N GLU A 39 -19.21 7.20 -27.93
CA GLU A 39 -19.29 6.91 -26.49
C GLU A 39 -18.32 7.78 -25.67
N GLN A 40 -17.10 8.01 -26.17
CA GLN A 40 -16.10 8.82 -25.48
C GLN A 40 -16.48 10.31 -25.46
N LEU A 41 -17.04 10.84 -26.55
CA LEU A 41 -17.58 12.21 -26.60
C LEU A 41 -18.78 12.40 -25.65
N TYR A 42 -19.62 11.39 -25.49
CA TYR A 42 -20.73 11.43 -24.55
C TYR A 42 -20.25 11.42 -23.09
N GLU A 43 -19.27 10.58 -22.75
CA GLU A 43 -18.64 10.58 -21.42
C GLU A 43 -17.98 11.93 -21.09
N ASP A 44 -17.23 12.50 -22.03
CA ASP A 44 -16.59 13.81 -21.86
C ASP A 44 -17.64 14.90 -21.64
N SER A 45 -18.76 14.87 -22.36
CA SER A 45 -19.86 15.82 -22.17
C SER A 45 -20.50 15.71 -20.77
N LEU A 46 -20.65 14.50 -20.23
CA LEU A 46 -21.18 14.30 -18.88
C LEU A 46 -20.20 14.78 -17.81
N LEU A 47 -18.90 14.61 -18.04
CA LEU A 47 -17.86 15.13 -17.16
C LEU A 47 -17.80 16.66 -17.18
N GLU A 48 -17.95 17.28 -18.35
CA GLU A 48 -18.06 18.74 -18.47
C GLU A 48 -19.27 19.28 -17.71
N GLU A 49 -20.44 18.65 -17.86
CA GLU A 49 -21.65 19.03 -17.09
C GLU A 49 -21.42 18.85 -15.57
N ALA A 50 -20.73 17.79 -15.16
CA ALA A 50 -20.39 17.58 -13.76
C ALA A 50 -19.42 18.65 -13.24
N VAL A 51 -18.43 19.09 -14.02
CA VAL A 51 -17.53 20.18 -13.65
C VAL A 51 -18.29 21.51 -13.53
N ASP A 52 -19.22 21.80 -14.44
CA ASP A 52 -20.06 22.99 -14.36
C ASP A 52 -20.94 22.97 -13.10
N ALA A 53 -21.48 21.80 -12.75
CA ALA A 53 -22.27 21.61 -11.53
C ALA A 53 -21.46 21.83 -10.23
N LEU A 54 -20.13 21.85 -10.26
CA LEU A 54 -19.31 22.23 -9.10
C LEU A 54 -19.41 23.73 -8.76
N TYR A 55 -19.81 24.58 -9.70
CA TYR A 55 -20.04 26.01 -9.45
C TYR A 55 -21.37 26.31 -8.75
N GLU A 56 -22.25 25.31 -8.64
CA GLU A 56 -23.56 25.48 -8.04
C GLU A 56 -23.48 25.85 -6.55
N LYS A 57 -24.40 26.73 -6.12
CA LYS A 57 -24.43 27.19 -4.72
C LYS A 57 -24.80 26.08 -3.74
N ARG A 58 -25.60 25.11 -4.18
CA ARG A 58 -26.14 24.04 -3.33
C ARG A 58 -25.12 22.90 -3.19
N GLY A 59 -24.70 22.62 -1.95
CA GLY A 59 -23.74 21.54 -1.64
C GLY A 59 -24.18 20.16 -2.12
N ALA A 60 -25.46 19.80 -1.99
CA ALA A 60 -25.96 18.52 -2.50
C ALA A 60 -25.78 18.32 -4.01
N THR A 61 -25.82 19.41 -4.80
CA THR A 61 -25.57 19.34 -6.25
C THR A 61 -24.09 19.10 -6.51
N ARG A 62 -23.21 19.82 -5.80
CA ARG A 62 -21.76 19.62 -5.88
C ARG A 62 -21.34 18.22 -5.42
N GLU A 63 -21.94 17.68 -4.36
CA GLU A 63 -21.68 16.30 -3.91
C GLU A 63 -22.02 15.27 -4.99
N LYS A 64 -23.15 15.46 -5.69
CA LYS A 64 -23.56 14.57 -6.78
C LYS A 64 -22.57 14.66 -7.94
N ALA A 65 -22.16 15.87 -8.31
CA ALA A 65 -21.16 16.10 -9.34
C ALA A 65 -19.81 15.45 -9.01
N LEU A 66 -19.28 15.67 -7.80
CA LEU A 66 -18.04 15.03 -7.36
C LEU A 66 -18.14 13.51 -7.37
N SER A 67 -19.28 12.94 -6.96
CA SER A 67 -19.49 11.48 -7.00
C SER A 67 -19.44 10.93 -8.43
N ALA A 68 -20.06 11.63 -9.39
CA ALA A 68 -20.04 11.25 -10.80
C ALA A 68 -18.62 11.31 -11.39
N ILE A 69 -17.85 12.34 -11.03
CA ILE A 69 -16.44 12.48 -11.43
C ILE A 69 -15.61 11.33 -10.87
N VAL A 70 -15.76 11.00 -9.58
CA VAL A 70 -15.06 9.87 -8.94
C VAL A 70 -15.37 8.55 -9.64
N GLU A 71 -16.65 8.29 -9.92
CA GLU A 71 -17.09 7.07 -10.60
C GLU A 71 -16.45 6.95 -11.99
N SER A 72 -16.44 8.03 -12.77
CA SER A 72 -15.83 8.04 -14.11
C SER A 72 -14.31 7.85 -14.05
N PHE A 73 -13.60 8.53 -13.15
CA PHE A 73 -12.13 8.38 -13.00
C PHE A 73 -11.74 7.01 -12.45
N SER A 74 -12.63 6.35 -11.71
CA SER A 74 -12.43 4.97 -11.25
C SER A 74 -12.67 3.95 -12.36
N SER A 75 -13.61 4.26 -13.27
CA SER A 75 -14.03 3.36 -14.32
C SER A 75 -13.24 3.50 -15.61
N LYS A 76 -12.49 4.60 -15.86
CA LYS A 76 -11.66 4.83 -17.05
C LYS A 76 -10.63 5.94 -16.81
N LEU A 77 -9.46 5.84 -17.45
CA LEU A 77 -8.48 6.92 -17.45
C LEU A 77 -8.85 8.03 -18.43
N GLN A 78 -9.22 9.19 -17.89
CA GLN A 78 -9.73 10.33 -18.65
C GLN A 78 -8.63 11.33 -19.06
N HIS A 79 -7.55 10.86 -19.71
CA HIS A 79 -6.38 11.68 -20.02
C HIS A 79 -6.71 12.94 -20.85
N GLN A 80 -7.49 12.80 -21.94
CA GLN A 80 -7.85 13.92 -22.82
C GLN A 80 -8.70 14.99 -22.12
N PHE A 81 -9.62 14.57 -21.27
CA PHE A 81 -10.45 15.46 -20.47
C PHE A 81 -9.60 16.22 -19.45
N VAL A 82 -8.71 15.51 -18.75
CA VAL A 82 -7.82 16.07 -17.73
C VAL A 82 -6.88 17.10 -18.32
N GLU A 83 -6.29 16.84 -19.50
CA GLU A 83 -5.40 17.82 -20.17
C GLU A 83 -6.05 19.20 -20.34
N LYS A 84 -7.36 19.24 -20.61
CA LYS A 84 -8.11 20.49 -20.83
C LYS A 84 -8.61 21.12 -19.54
N THR A 85 -8.98 20.29 -18.55
CA THR A 85 -9.79 20.73 -17.40
C THR A 85 -9.05 20.68 -16.06
N PHE A 86 -7.82 20.15 -15.98
CA PHE A 86 -7.15 19.88 -14.70
C PHE A 86 -7.14 21.08 -13.75
N ALA A 87 -6.79 22.28 -14.24
CA ALA A 87 -6.68 23.47 -13.41
C ALA A 87 -8.04 23.90 -12.85
N THR A 88 -9.08 23.85 -13.69
CA THR A 88 -10.45 24.17 -13.29
C THR A 88 -10.96 23.18 -12.25
N LEU A 89 -10.79 21.88 -12.52
CA LEU A 89 -11.24 20.81 -11.63
C LEU A 89 -10.52 20.87 -10.28
N LEU A 90 -9.19 21.04 -10.29
CA LEU A 90 -8.39 21.20 -9.08
C LEU A 90 -8.90 22.39 -8.25
N HIS A 91 -9.05 23.55 -8.87
CA HIS A 91 -9.53 24.75 -8.19
C HIS A 91 -10.90 24.54 -7.54
N GLN A 92 -11.84 23.89 -8.24
CA GLN A 92 -13.16 23.61 -7.67
C GLN A 92 -13.11 22.60 -6.52
N CYS A 93 -12.27 21.57 -6.61
CA CYS A 93 -12.09 20.63 -5.51
C CYS A 93 -11.50 21.32 -4.27
N LEU A 94 -10.50 22.20 -4.44
CA LEU A 94 -9.92 22.97 -3.34
C LEU A 94 -10.94 23.92 -2.69
N ASN A 95 -11.85 24.50 -3.48
CA ASN A 95 -12.97 25.30 -2.96
C ASN A 95 -13.95 24.46 -2.14
N CYS A 96 -14.25 23.23 -2.59
CA CYS A 96 -15.06 22.27 -1.84
C CYS A 96 -14.40 21.86 -0.53
N ILE A 97 -13.08 21.65 -0.51
CA ILE A 97 -12.33 21.36 0.73
C ILE A 97 -12.43 22.52 1.73
N LYS A 98 -12.41 23.77 1.25
CA LYS A 98 -12.42 24.96 2.11
C LYS A 98 -13.78 25.25 2.76
N LYS A 99 -14.90 24.92 2.09
CA LYS A 99 -16.25 25.37 2.49
C LYS A 99 -17.32 24.28 2.47
N GLY A 100 -17.00 23.07 2.02
CA GLY A 100 -17.95 22.00 1.80
C GLY A 100 -18.33 21.23 3.07
N SER A 101 -19.34 20.38 2.94
CA SER A 101 -19.69 19.36 3.94
C SER A 101 -18.57 18.32 4.10
N SER A 102 -18.61 17.49 5.16
CA SER A 102 -17.69 16.36 5.34
C SER A 102 -17.63 15.44 4.12
N LYS A 103 -18.78 15.23 3.46
CA LYS A 103 -18.87 14.41 2.26
C LYS A 103 -18.29 15.10 1.03
N GLU A 104 -18.51 16.41 0.88
CA GLU A 104 -17.84 17.21 -0.16
C GLU A 104 -16.33 17.19 0.01
N ILE A 105 -15.82 17.35 1.24
CA ILE A 105 -14.38 17.32 1.54
C ILE A 105 -13.80 15.95 1.14
N TYR A 106 -14.43 14.86 1.57
CA TYR A 106 -14.00 13.50 1.22
C TYR A 106 -13.95 13.29 -0.29
N LEU A 107 -15.05 13.59 -1.00
CA LEU A 107 -15.12 13.39 -2.44
C LEU A 107 -14.13 14.28 -3.19
N ALA A 108 -13.98 15.55 -2.79
CA ALA A 108 -13.03 16.46 -3.41
C ALA A 108 -11.57 16.00 -3.20
N CYS A 109 -11.22 15.54 -1.98
CA CYS A 109 -9.91 14.94 -1.69
C CYS A 109 -9.65 13.73 -2.60
N HIS A 110 -10.64 12.86 -2.74
CA HIS A 110 -10.53 11.67 -3.57
C HIS A 110 -10.41 12.02 -5.07
N THR A 111 -11.19 12.98 -5.55
CA THR A 111 -11.10 13.51 -6.93
C THR A 111 -9.71 14.10 -7.21
N ILE A 112 -9.13 14.87 -6.28
CA ILE A 112 -7.77 15.42 -6.46
C ILE A 112 -6.72 14.31 -6.56
N GLY A 113 -6.82 13.26 -5.72
CA GLY A 113 -5.89 12.13 -5.80
C GLY A 113 -6.04 11.33 -7.10
N LEU A 114 -7.28 11.10 -7.57
CA LEU A 114 -7.53 10.47 -8.87
C LEU A 114 -7.03 11.35 -10.03
N LEU A 115 -7.22 12.67 -9.93
CA LEU A 115 -6.68 13.63 -10.90
C LEU A 115 -5.15 13.52 -10.98
N ALA A 116 -4.45 13.48 -9.85
CA ALA A 116 -3.01 13.30 -9.83
C ALA A 116 -2.58 11.98 -10.49
N LEU A 117 -3.23 10.86 -10.14
CA LEU A 117 -2.94 9.55 -10.74
C LEU A 117 -3.21 9.51 -12.25
N THR A 118 -4.24 10.19 -12.74
CA THR A 118 -4.56 10.25 -14.17
C THR A 118 -3.61 11.17 -14.93
N VAL A 119 -3.15 12.28 -14.33
CA VAL A 119 -2.12 13.14 -14.94
C VAL A 119 -0.78 12.40 -15.04
N GLY A 120 -0.44 11.58 -14.04
CA GLY A 120 0.84 10.88 -13.98
C GLY A 120 2.03 11.79 -13.68
N PHE A 121 3.24 11.25 -13.73
CA PHE A 121 4.45 12.00 -13.41
C PHE A 121 4.73 13.13 -14.42
N GLY A 122 4.98 14.36 -13.94
CA GLY A 122 5.29 15.50 -14.80
C GLY A 122 5.05 16.87 -14.17
N ASP A 123 5.13 17.93 -14.98
CA ASP A 123 4.93 19.32 -14.54
C ASP A 123 3.51 19.56 -13.98
N ASN A 124 2.50 18.91 -14.56
CA ASN A 124 1.11 19.07 -14.12
C ASN A 124 0.89 18.43 -12.74
N ALA A 125 1.50 17.27 -12.45
CA ALA A 125 1.43 16.68 -11.12
C ALA A 125 2.17 17.52 -10.06
N ARG A 126 3.31 18.11 -10.41
CA ARG A 126 4.01 19.08 -9.55
C ARG A 126 3.13 20.27 -9.19
N LYS A 127 2.47 20.88 -10.19
CA LYS A 127 1.50 21.97 -9.94
C LYS A 127 0.35 21.54 -9.02
N ILE A 128 -0.17 20.32 -9.17
CA ILE A 128 -1.21 19.80 -8.27
C ILE A 128 -0.71 19.77 -6.82
N VAL A 129 0.52 19.31 -6.57
CA VAL A 129 1.12 19.32 -5.23
C VAL A 129 1.25 20.74 -4.68
N GLU A 130 1.87 21.64 -5.47
CA GLU A 130 2.11 23.04 -5.08
C GLU A 130 0.81 23.78 -4.72
N GLU A 131 -0.22 23.65 -5.56
CA GLU A 131 -1.52 24.32 -5.37
C GLU A 131 -2.36 23.67 -4.27
N SER A 132 -2.23 22.37 -4.03
CA SER A 132 -3.01 21.65 -3.02
C SER A 132 -2.45 21.79 -1.60
N LEU A 133 -1.12 21.95 -1.45
CA LEU A 133 -0.47 21.90 -0.14
C LEU A 133 -1.03 22.95 0.84
N THR A 134 -1.17 24.19 0.40
CA THR A 134 -1.62 25.29 1.27
C THR A 134 -3.09 25.13 1.70
N PRO A 135 -4.06 24.89 0.80
CA PRO A 135 -5.44 24.62 1.19
C PRO A 135 -5.61 23.41 2.10
N LEU A 136 -4.92 22.29 1.82
CA LEU A 136 -4.97 21.09 2.64
C LEU A 136 -4.45 21.37 4.07
N LEU A 137 -3.35 22.12 4.18
CA LEU A 137 -2.81 22.55 5.47
C LEU A 137 -3.74 23.46 6.26
N GLN A 138 -4.46 24.36 5.59
CA GLN A 138 -5.44 25.22 6.23
C GLN A 138 -6.63 24.40 6.74
N ALA A 139 -7.10 23.43 5.95
CA ALA A 139 -8.17 22.52 6.34
C ALA A 139 -7.78 21.62 7.52
N LEU A 140 -6.54 21.10 7.55
CA LEU A 140 -6.05 20.30 8.69
C LEU A 140 -6.02 21.08 10.02
N LYS A 141 -5.95 22.42 9.97
CA LYS A 141 -5.94 23.30 11.14
C LYS A 141 -7.34 23.71 11.62
N SER A 142 -8.41 23.44 10.87
CA SER A 142 -9.76 23.98 11.16
C SER A 142 -10.57 23.18 12.17
N GLY A 143 -9.97 22.21 12.88
CA GLY A 143 -10.65 21.44 13.93
C GLY A 143 -11.65 20.41 13.39
N LEU A 144 -11.30 19.76 12.29
CA LEU A 144 -12.12 18.74 11.62
C LEU A 144 -12.22 17.43 12.41
N GLU A 145 -13.25 16.65 12.09
CA GLU A 145 -13.45 15.29 12.60
C GLU A 145 -12.45 14.29 11.98
N SER A 146 -12.37 13.09 12.56
CA SER A 146 -11.33 12.11 12.20
C SER A 146 -11.38 11.66 10.74
N VAL A 147 -12.58 11.60 10.14
CA VAL A 147 -12.79 11.10 8.78
C VAL A 147 -12.27 12.10 7.75
N GLU A 148 -12.55 13.38 7.94
CA GLU A 148 -12.09 14.48 7.10
C GLU A 148 -10.58 14.62 7.20
N ILE A 149 -10.00 14.52 8.40
CA ILE A 149 -8.55 14.53 8.59
C ILE A 149 -7.92 13.37 7.81
N ALA A 150 -8.46 12.15 7.91
CA ALA A 150 -7.96 11.00 7.17
C ALA A 150 -8.04 11.21 5.64
N SER A 151 -9.12 11.83 5.15
CA SER A 151 -9.32 12.14 3.74
C SER A 151 -8.30 13.16 3.21
N LEU A 152 -8.03 14.21 3.99
CA LEU A 152 -7.02 15.22 3.67
C LEU A 152 -5.61 14.64 3.65
N LEU A 153 -5.29 13.76 4.61
CA LEU A 153 -4.02 13.06 4.66
C LEU A 153 -3.84 12.12 3.48
N GLU A 154 -4.90 11.40 3.11
CA GLU A 154 -4.89 10.52 1.95
C GLU A 154 -4.68 11.30 0.66
N CYS A 155 -5.40 12.40 0.47
CA CYS A 155 -5.19 13.31 -0.65
C CYS A 155 -3.75 13.81 -0.70
N LEU A 156 -3.23 14.34 0.41
CA LEU A 156 -1.86 14.85 0.50
C LEU A 156 -0.84 13.76 0.15
N ALA A 157 -1.01 12.55 0.69
CA ALA A 157 -0.11 11.45 0.41
C ALA A 157 -0.10 11.06 -1.07
N ILE A 158 -1.28 10.96 -1.71
CA ILE A 158 -1.38 10.58 -3.13
C ILE A 158 -0.79 11.66 -4.04
N VAL A 159 -1.15 12.94 -3.84
CA VAL A 159 -0.61 14.00 -4.72
C VAL A 159 0.91 14.09 -4.59
N THR A 160 1.44 14.01 -3.37
CA THR A 160 2.88 14.06 -3.13
C THR A 160 3.59 12.79 -3.61
N PHE A 161 2.96 11.62 -3.52
CA PHE A 161 3.51 10.38 -4.07
C PHE A 161 3.67 10.43 -5.60
N VAL A 162 2.73 11.07 -6.31
CA VAL A 162 2.76 11.16 -7.78
C VAL A 162 3.65 12.30 -8.27
N GLY A 163 3.50 13.49 -7.69
CA GLY A 163 4.09 14.73 -8.20
C GLY A 163 5.16 15.35 -7.33
N GLY A 164 5.38 14.85 -6.11
CA GLY A 164 6.29 15.47 -5.16
C GLY A 164 7.76 15.25 -5.51
N ASN A 165 8.55 16.32 -5.44
CA ASN A 165 10.00 16.19 -5.39
C ASN A 165 10.47 15.77 -3.96
N PRO A 166 11.76 15.42 -3.75
CA PRO A 166 12.24 15.03 -2.43
C PRO A 166 11.99 16.06 -1.32
N GLU A 167 12.13 17.36 -1.61
CA GLU A 167 11.92 18.45 -0.65
C GLU A 167 10.43 18.60 -0.27
N GLU A 168 9.54 18.51 -1.25
CA GLU A 168 8.09 18.54 -1.05
C GLU A 168 7.58 17.31 -0.32
N THR A 169 8.18 16.16 -0.61
CA THR A 169 7.90 14.88 0.06
C THR A 169 8.29 14.96 1.52
N GLU A 170 9.52 15.41 1.81
CA GLU A 170 9.97 15.66 3.18
C GLU A 170 9.06 16.66 3.90
N ARG A 171 8.73 17.79 3.26
CA ARG A 171 7.85 18.81 3.84
C ARG A 171 6.48 18.22 4.20
N SER A 172 5.91 17.41 3.31
CA SER A 172 4.61 16.75 3.54
C SER A 172 4.69 15.74 4.68
N MET A 173 5.77 14.97 4.76
CA MET A 173 6.03 14.05 5.87
C MET A 173 6.19 14.79 7.22
N GLN A 174 6.90 15.92 7.25
CA GLN A 174 7.05 16.74 8.45
C GLN A 174 5.70 17.30 8.92
N ILE A 175 4.83 17.72 7.99
CA ILE A 175 3.46 18.17 8.28
C ILE A 175 2.65 17.05 8.93
N MET A 176 2.66 15.86 8.32
CA MET A 176 1.98 14.67 8.84
C MET A 176 2.48 14.34 10.25
N TRP A 177 3.80 14.36 10.45
CA TRP A 177 4.40 14.10 11.75
C TRP A 177 3.97 15.09 12.84
N GLN A 178 3.95 16.39 12.52
CA GLN A 178 3.55 17.44 13.46
C GLN A 178 2.09 17.30 13.95
N LEU A 179 1.22 16.59 13.22
CA LEU A 179 -0.17 16.35 13.65
C LEU A 179 -0.27 15.41 14.85
N ILE A 180 0.61 14.41 14.91
CA ILE A 180 0.63 13.39 15.97
C ILE A 180 1.72 13.64 17.01
N HIS A 181 2.77 14.38 16.64
CA HIS A 181 3.88 14.74 17.53
C HIS A 181 4.20 16.25 17.42
N PRO A 182 3.34 17.12 17.98
CA PRO A 182 3.56 18.57 17.96
C PRO A 182 4.82 18.94 18.76
N LYS A 183 5.64 19.86 18.23
CA LYS A 183 6.84 20.36 18.92
C LYS A 183 6.48 20.89 20.32
N GLN A 184 7.24 20.48 21.33
CA GLN A 184 7.13 20.87 22.74
C GLN A 184 6.94 22.40 22.86
N GLY A 185 5.70 22.84 23.08
CA GLY A 185 5.33 24.26 23.07
C GLY A 185 3.82 24.49 23.14
N SER A 186 3.03 23.54 22.61
CA SER A 186 1.60 23.48 22.87
C SER A 186 1.34 22.69 24.16
N LYS A 187 0.88 23.36 25.22
CA LYS A 187 0.72 22.80 26.59
C LYS A 187 -0.39 21.73 26.74
N VAL A 188 -0.91 21.18 25.64
CA VAL A 188 -1.85 20.07 25.66
C VAL A 188 -1.46 19.11 24.53
N LEU A 189 -0.85 17.97 24.87
CA LEU A 189 -0.79 16.81 24.00
C LEU A 189 -2.21 16.26 23.89
N ALA A 190 -3.01 16.83 23.00
CA ALA A 190 -4.33 16.31 22.71
C ALA A 190 -4.13 14.90 22.14
N VAL A 191 -4.55 13.88 22.90
CA VAL A 191 -4.55 12.49 22.44
C VAL A 191 -5.35 12.45 21.14
N ARG A 192 -4.68 12.12 20.03
CA ARG A 192 -5.33 12.03 18.73
C ARG A 192 -6.15 10.74 18.65
N PRO A 193 -7.32 10.75 17.99
CA PRO A 193 -8.08 9.53 17.75
C PRO A 193 -7.24 8.49 16.99
N ALA A 194 -7.42 7.21 17.32
CA ALA A 194 -6.69 6.10 16.69
C ALA A 194 -6.76 6.14 15.15
N ALA A 195 -7.94 6.45 14.59
CA ALA A 195 -8.14 6.60 13.15
C ALA A 195 -7.22 7.67 12.52
N VAL A 196 -7.01 8.80 13.20
CA VAL A 196 -6.11 9.86 12.73
C VAL A 196 -4.66 9.39 12.79
N ILE A 197 -4.26 8.73 13.89
CA ILE A 197 -2.90 8.18 14.02
C ILE A 197 -2.62 7.17 12.92
N THR A 198 -3.52 6.22 12.68
CA THR A 198 -3.41 5.24 11.59
C THR A 198 -3.28 5.94 10.24
N ALA A 199 -4.15 6.91 9.93
CA ALA A 199 -4.10 7.64 8.66
C ALA A 199 -2.77 8.37 8.46
N VAL A 200 -2.28 9.05 9.51
CA VAL A 200 -0.99 9.75 9.47
C VAL A 200 0.16 8.77 9.24
N VAL A 201 0.23 7.68 10.00
CA VAL A 201 1.34 6.71 9.90
C VAL A 201 1.34 6.01 8.55
N SER A 202 0.17 5.60 8.03
CA SER A 202 0.07 4.99 6.70
C SER A 202 0.45 5.97 5.58
N ALA A 203 -0.02 7.22 5.65
CA ALA A 203 0.31 8.27 4.67
C ALA A 203 1.81 8.60 4.68
N TRP A 204 2.37 8.75 5.88
CA TRP A 204 3.81 8.98 6.08
C TRP A 204 4.65 7.82 5.55
N SER A 205 4.21 6.58 5.80
CA SER A 205 4.90 5.38 5.30
C SER A 205 4.88 5.29 3.78
N LEU A 206 3.76 5.64 3.13
CA LEU A 206 3.69 5.73 1.67
C LEU A 206 4.74 6.71 1.13
N LEU A 207 4.82 7.92 1.67
CA LEU A 207 5.79 8.91 1.22
C LEU A 207 7.23 8.49 1.51
N LEU A 208 7.47 7.79 2.62
CA LEU A 208 8.79 7.25 2.90
C LEU A 208 9.24 6.24 1.83
N THR A 209 8.33 5.55 1.15
CA THR A 209 8.69 4.61 0.07
C THR A 209 9.34 5.29 -1.14
N THR A 210 9.15 6.60 -1.32
CA THR A 210 9.68 7.36 -2.46
C THR A 210 10.96 8.13 -2.11
N LEU A 211 11.34 8.18 -0.84
CA LEU A 211 12.58 8.83 -0.41
C LEU A 211 13.73 7.84 -0.37
N ASP A 212 14.86 8.25 -0.95
CA ASP A 212 16.13 7.66 -0.61
C ASP A 212 16.40 7.95 0.88
N GLY A 213 16.65 6.93 1.69
CA GLY A 213 16.80 7.04 3.15
C GLY A 213 17.94 7.94 3.66
N TRP A 214 18.53 8.78 2.79
CA TRP A 214 19.55 9.79 3.04
C TRP A 214 18.96 11.21 3.25
N ALA A 215 17.67 11.42 3.00
CA ALA A 215 17.07 12.77 2.97
C ALA A 215 16.76 13.37 4.35
N LEU A 216 16.67 12.57 5.42
CA LEU A 216 16.18 13.01 6.74
C LEU A 216 17.29 13.03 7.81
N ASP A 217 17.24 14.00 8.73
CA ASP A 217 18.22 14.14 9.83
C ASP A 217 18.22 12.89 10.74
N PRO A 218 19.40 12.32 11.08
CA PRO A 218 19.52 11.22 12.03
C PRO A 218 18.75 11.37 13.36
N LYS A 219 18.66 12.59 13.89
CA LYS A 219 17.94 12.86 15.14
C LYS A 219 16.43 12.74 14.99
N ASP A 220 15.90 13.09 13.82
CA ASP A 220 14.48 12.97 13.53
C ASP A 220 14.10 11.49 13.39
N TRP A 221 14.97 10.69 12.77
CA TRP A 221 14.78 9.25 12.67
C TRP A 221 14.70 8.53 14.01
N GLN A 222 15.60 8.81 14.95
CA GLN A 222 15.54 8.19 16.27
C GLN A 222 14.22 8.52 16.99
N GLN A 223 13.73 9.75 16.85
CA GLN A 223 12.44 10.16 17.40
C GLN A 223 11.28 9.45 16.70
N PHE A 224 11.31 9.33 15.38
CA PHE A 224 10.30 8.59 14.60
C PHE A 224 10.22 7.13 15.04
N ILE A 225 11.36 6.45 15.11
CA ILE A 225 11.44 5.03 15.50
C ILE A 225 10.93 4.83 16.93
N SER A 226 11.37 5.67 17.87
CA SER A 226 10.93 5.57 19.26
C SER A 226 9.42 5.78 19.41
N TYR A 227 8.86 6.74 18.68
CA TYR A 227 7.42 6.98 18.72
C TYR A 227 6.63 5.86 18.02
N LEU A 228 7.07 5.37 16.87
CA LEU A 228 6.45 4.22 16.19
C LEU A 228 6.49 2.95 17.07
N SER A 229 7.58 2.72 17.80
CA SER A 229 7.68 1.64 18.79
C SER A 229 6.62 1.81 19.89
N SER A 230 6.42 3.04 20.40
CA SER A 230 5.37 3.29 21.41
C SER A 230 3.94 3.05 20.89
N LEU A 231 3.73 3.12 19.57
CA LEU A 231 2.44 2.84 18.95
C LEU A 231 2.11 1.35 18.89
N LEU A 232 3.10 0.46 18.98
CA LEU A 232 2.88 -1.00 19.01
C LEU A 232 2.16 -1.45 20.28
N ASP A 233 2.27 -0.68 21.37
CA ASP A 233 1.64 -0.97 22.66
C ASP A 233 0.22 -0.37 22.80
N GLN A 234 -0.26 0.41 21.83
CA GLN A 234 -1.59 1.02 21.87
C GLN A 234 -2.72 -0.01 21.78
N ASP A 235 -3.90 0.23 22.33
CA ASP A 235 -5.01 -0.74 22.29
C ASP A 235 -5.60 -0.95 20.89
N ASP A 236 -5.49 0.05 20.01
CA ASP A 236 -6.09 0.01 18.68
C ASP A 236 -5.23 -0.79 17.69
N ARG A 237 -5.83 -1.81 17.09
CA ARG A 237 -5.13 -2.71 16.15
C ARG A 237 -4.70 -2.02 14.86
N SER A 238 -5.49 -1.08 14.36
CA SER A 238 -5.16 -0.37 13.13
C SER A 238 -3.93 0.51 13.33
N VAL A 239 -3.80 1.10 14.53
CA VAL A 239 -2.59 1.82 14.94
C VAL A 239 -1.39 0.88 15.02
N ARG A 240 -1.51 -0.28 15.68
CA ARG A 240 -0.42 -1.26 15.75
C ARG A 240 0.02 -1.74 14.37
N ILE A 241 -0.92 -2.07 13.49
CA ILE A 241 -0.67 -2.54 12.13
C ILE A 241 0.11 -1.48 11.33
N ALA A 242 -0.39 -0.24 11.31
CA ALA A 242 0.27 0.84 10.58
C ALA A 242 1.67 1.12 11.14
N ALA A 243 1.85 1.10 12.46
CA ALA A 243 3.15 1.28 13.09
C ALA A 243 4.12 0.13 12.76
N GLY A 244 3.63 -1.12 12.72
CA GLY A 244 4.42 -2.28 12.34
C GLY A 244 4.91 -2.22 10.88
N GLU A 245 4.03 -1.86 9.95
CA GLU A 245 4.40 -1.66 8.53
C GLU A 245 5.41 -0.53 8.38
N ALA A 246 5.17 0.60 9.06
CA ALA A 246 6.10 1.73 9.06
C ALA A 246 7.48 1.31 9.56
N LEU A 247 7.56 0.62 10.70
CA LEU A 247 8.83 0.12 11.24
C LEU A 247 9.52 -0.83 10.28
N ALA A 248 8.80 -1.79 9.71
CA ALA A 248 9.37 -2.71 8.73
C ALA A 248 10.00 -1.97 7.53
N LEU A 249 9.34 -0.92 7.04
CA LEU A 249 9.89 -0.04 6.01
C LEU A 249 11.15 0.71 6.47
N VAL A 250 11.15 1.26 7.69
CA VAL A 250 12.33 1.94 8.26
C VAL A 250 13.54 0.99 8.33
N PHE A 251 13.31 -0.26 8.71
CA PHE A 251 14.34 -1.30 8.73
C PHE A 251 14.79 -1.68 7.30
N GLU A 252 13.87 -1.80 6.34
CA GLU A 252 14.17 -2.13 4.95
C GLU A 252 15.03 -1.06 4.25
N ILE A 253 14.73 0.23 4.45
CA ILE A 253 15.50 1.35 3.89
C ILE A 253 16.88 1.49 4.57
N GLY A 254 17.14 0.68 5.61
CA GLY A 254 18.40 0.64 6.33
C GLY A 254 18.67 1.87 7.19
N ALA A 255 17.62 2.65 7.53
CA ALA A 255 17.79 3.87 8.32
C ALA A 255 18.53 3.58 9.64
N LEU A 256 18.20 2.47 10.31
CA LEU A 256 18.81 2.09 11.57
C LEU A 256 20.31 1.71 11.46
N GLU A 257 20.67 1.01 10.38
CA GLU A 257 22.04 0.56 10.14
C GLU A 257 22.95 1.71 9.70
N LYS A 258 22.38 2.68 8.96
CA LYS A 258 23.06 3.92 8.56
C LYS A 258 23.51 4.74 9.78
N PHE A 259 22.70 4.86 10.83
CA PHE A 259 23.10 5.53 12.08
C PHE A 259 24.21 4.78 12.84
N SER A 260 24.22 3.45 12.76
CA SER A 260 25.30 2.64 13.34
C SER A 260 26.62 2.83 12.57
N ALA A 261 26.56 2.93 11.24
CA ALA A 261 27.72 3.04 10.36
C ALA A 261 28.34 4.45 10.32
N GLU A 262 27.54 5.53 10.31
CA GLU A 262 28.04 6.91 10.31
C GLU A 262 28.82 7.25 11.59
N SER A 263 28.50 6.60 12.72
CA SER A 263 29.28 6.73 13.96
C SER A 263 30.70 6.15 13.85
N LYS A 264 30.95 5.24 12.90
CA LYS A 264 32.23 4.54 12.69
C LYS A 264 33.13 5.18 11.64
N GLY A 265 32.59 6.08 10.79
CA GLY A 265 33.29 6.65 9.63
C GLY A 265 34.14 7.90 9.87
N SER A 266 34.07 8.54 11.05
CA SER A 266 34.90 9.70 11.39
C SER A 266 36.04 9.33 12.34
N SER A 267 36.96 8.51 11.86
CA SER A 267 38.26 8.29 12.51
C SER A 267 39.27 9.26 11.91
N ASN A 268 39.33 10.49 12.44
CA ASN A 268 40.54 11.29 12.50
C ASN A 268 40.52 12.17 13.76
N VAL A 269 41.12 11.62 14.81
CA VAL A 269 41.78 12.27 15.97
C VAL A 269 41.13 13.55 16.53
N SER A 270 40.39 13.42 17.62
CA SER A 270 40.82 13.93 18.94
C SER A 270 39.80 13.61 20.03
N ASP A 271 40.36 13.39 21.21
CA ASP A 271 39.78 12.91 22.44
C ASP A 271 38.82 13.93 23.08
N GLN A 272 37.57 13.53 23.28
CA GLN A 272 36.70 14.01 24.37
C GLN A 272 35.58 12.99 24.59
N GLY A 273 35.75 12.18 25.64
CA GLY A 273 34.82 11.17 26.10
C GLY A 273 33.49 11.75 26.58
N GLY A 274 32.40 11.07 26.24
CA GLY A 274 31.06 11.43 26.73
C GLY A 274 29.93 10.70 26.02
N ASN A 275 29.65 11.00 24.74
CA ASN A 275 28.32 10.71 24.17
C ASN A 275 28.27 9.74 22.97
N LYS A 276 29.41 9.20 22.51
CA LYS A 276 29.46 8.40 21.26
C LYS A 276 29.03 6.92 21.43
N SER A 277 29.24 6.33 22.60
CA SER A 277 28.80 4.95 22.89
C SER A 277 27.32 4.86 23.26
N GLU A 278 26.74 5.95 23.77
CA GLU A 278 25.36 5.98 24.28
C GLU A 278 24.32 5.93 23.15
N GLY A 279 24.59 6.59 22.02
CA GLY A 279 23.70 6.57 20.85
C GLY A 279 23.60 5.21 20.16
N LEU A 280 24.74 4.50 20.00
CA LEU A 280 24.77 3.15 19.43
C LEU A 280 24.05 2.14 20.35
N VAL A 281 24.27 2.25 21.66
CA VAL A 281 23.59 1.43 22.69
C VAL A 281 22.07 1.74 22.71
N SER A 282 21.67 3.00 22.51
CA SER A 282 20.25 3.39 22.44
C SER A 282 19.54 2.79 21.21
N ILE A 283 20.20 2.76 20.06
CA ILE A 283 19.64 2.22 18.81
C ILE A 283 19.48 0.70 18.86
N GLU A 284 20.49 -0.01 19.37
CA GLU A 284 20.43 -1.47 19.50
C GLU A 284 19.45 -1.90 20.60
N GLY A 285 19.32 -1.08 21.66
CA GLY A 285 18.24 -1.19 22.65
C GLY A 285 16.86 -1.05 22.03
N LEU A 286 16.64 -0.01 21.21
CA LEU A 286 15.38 0.20 20.49
C LEU A 286 15.06 -0.95 19.53
N ARG A 287 16.05 -1.47 18.80
CA ARG A 287 15.86 -2.65 17.94
C ARG A 287 15.39 -3.86 18.73
N THR A 288 16.02 -4.10 19.89
CA THR A 288 15.68 -5.24 20.76
C THR A 288 14.27 -5.10 21.32
N GLU A 289 13.88 -3.89 21.71
CA GLU A 289 12.53 -3.58 22.19
C GLU A 289 11.48 -3.86 21.12
N ILE A 290 11.65 -3.30 19.91
CA ILE A 290 10.74 -3.51 18.79
C ILE A 290 10.62 -5.00 18.46
N LEU A 291 11.73 -5.75 18.46
CA LEU A 291 11.73 -7.19 18.23
C LEU A 291 10.92 -7.97 19.27
N ASN A 292 10.93 -7.54 20.53
CA ASN A 292 10.12 -8.13 21.59
C ASN A 292 8.64 -7.80 21.40
N GLN A 293 8.29 -6.53 21.17
CA GLN A 293 6.92 -6.09 20.92
C GLN A 293 6.31 -6.83 19.71
N VAL A 294 7.03 -6.89 18.58
CA VAL A 294 6.62 -7.62 17.37
C VAL A 294 6.40 -9.10 17.67
N ARG A 295 7.29 -9.72 18.46
CA ARG A 295 7.14 -11.13 18.86
C ARG A 295 5.87 -11.34 19.67
N GLU A 296 5.57 -10.49 20.64
CA GLU A 296 4.37 -10.59 21.45
C GLU A 296 3.10 -10.45 20.59
N LEU A 297 3.06 -9.46 19.68
CA LEU A 297 1.94 -9.25 18.76
C LEU A 297 1.74 -10.39 17.75
N SER A 298 2.82 -11.09 17.37
CA SER A 298 2.75 -12.25 16.47
C SER A 298 2.03 -13.47 17.09
N VAL A 299 1.98 -13.54 18.43
CA VAL A 299 1.37 -14.64 19.21
C VAL A 299 0.20 -14.20 20.08
N GLU A 300 -0.19 -12.92 20.04
CA GLU A 300 -1.20 -12.30 20.91
C GLU A 300 -2.47 -13.14 20.98
N ALA A 301 -2.89 -13.57 22.17
CA ALA A 301 -4.09 -14.37 22.35
C ALA A 301 -5.37 -13.56 22.05
N GLY A 302 -6.41 -14.22 21.53
CA GLY A 302 -7.67 -13.53 21.26
C GLY A 302 -8.41 -13.19 22.55
N GLY A 303 -8.57 -11.90 22.84
CA GLY A 303 -9.40 -11.41 23.94
C GLY A 303 -10.89 -11.68 23.72
N LYS A 304 -11.68 -11.77 24.81
CA LYS A 304 -13.14 -11.88 24.74
C LYS A 304 -13.72 -10.68 23.97
N GLY A 305 -14.50 -10.94 22.91
CA GLY A 305 -15.12 -9.90 22.08
C GLY A 305 -14.34 -9.50 20.82
N THR A 306 -13.17 -10.09 20.57
CA THR A 306 -12.37 -9.78 19.37
C THR A 306 -12.92 -10.49 18.12
N ARG A 307 -13.05 -9.77 17.00
CA ARG A 307 -13.31 -10.39 15.69
C ARG A 307 -12.12 -11.26 15.29
N LYS A 308 -12.35 -12.57 15.19
CA LYS A 308 -11.31 -13.59 14.93
C LYS A 308 -10.52 -13.35 13.65
N LYS A 309 -11.14 -12.79 12.61
CA LYS A 309 -10.51 -12.49 11.32
C LYS A 309 -9.44 -11.41 11.46
N ASP A 310 -9.77 -10.32 12.14
CA ASP A 310 -8.91 -9.15 12.31
C ASP A 310 -7.68 -9.46 13.20
N LEU A 311 -7.84 -10.35 14.17
CA LEU A 311 -6.72 -10.86 14.97
C LEU A 311 -5.76 -11.72 14.14
N ASN A 312 -6.30 -12.53 13.22
CA ASN A 312 -5.47 -13.39 12.37
C ASN A 312 -4.66 -12.57 11.37
N SER A 313 -5.24 -11.52 10.77
CA SER A 313 -4.48 -10.63 9.88
C SER A 313 -3.35 -9.93 10.62
N GLN A 314 -3.61 -9.40 11.81
CA GLN A 314 -2.58 -8.77 12.64
C GLN A 314 -1.46 -9.76 12.96
N ARG A 315 -1.77 -10.96 13.46
CA ARG A 315 -0.76 -11.99 13.79
C ARG A 315 0.06 -12.39 12.57
N ASN A 316 -0.56 -12.51 11.39
CA ASN A 316 0.16 -12.87 10.17
C ASN A 316 1.14 -11.75 9.79
N LEU A 317 0.69 -10.50 9.78
CA LEU A 317 1.55 -9.35 9.53
C LEU A 317 2.76 -9.34 10.49
N PHE A 318 2.54 -9.46 11.80
CA PHE A 318 3.65 -9.44 12.76
C PHE A 318 4.55 -10.68 12.70
N LYS A 319 4.07 -11.81 12.18
CA LYS A 319 4.96 -12.94 11.87
C LYS A 319 5.85 -12.63 10.69
N ASP A 320 5.31 -12.01 9.64
CA ASP A 320 6.07 -11.62 8.46
C ASP A 320 7.10 -10.54 8.82
N ILE A 321 6.73 -9.55 9.64
CA ILE A 321 7.67 -8.56 10.20
C ILE A 321 8.74 -9.25 11.06
N LEU A 322 8.37 -10.19 11.92
CA LEU A 322 9.33 -10.90 12.77
C LEU A 322 10.34 -11.74 11.96
N GLU A 323 9.87 -12.40 10.89
CA GLU A 323 10.70 -13.16 9.94
C GLU A 323 11.66 -12.19 9.23
N PHE A 324 11.14 -11.07 8.72
CA PHE A 324 11.94 -10.01 8.09
C PHE A 324 13.03 -9.44 9.02
N LEU A 325 12.68 -9.06 10.26
CA LEU A 325 13.65 -8.45 11.18
C LEU A 325 14.75 -9.41 11.68
N LYS A 326 14.54 -10.73 11.56
CA LYS A 326 15.51 -11.76 11.96
C LYS A 326 16.36 -12.24 10.79
N ASP A 327 15.71 -12.56 9.68
CA ASP A 327 16.30 -13.30 8.57
C ASP A 327 16.50 -12.43 7.33
N GLY A 328 16.00 -11.18 7.35
CA GLY A 328 16.07 -10.24 6.22
C GLY A 328 15.10 -10.56 5.08
N CYS A 329 14.25 -11.58 5.26
CA CYS A 329 13.32 -12.02 4.23
C CYS A 329 12.00 -11.25 4.29
N SER A 330 11.81 -10.33 3.35
CA SER A 330 10.52 -9.65 3.16
C SER A 330 9.47 -10.64 2.61
N PRO A 331 8.18 -10.49 2.98
CA PRO A 331 7.14 -11.39 2.51
C PRO A 331 6.91 -11.22 1.00
N GLU A 332 6.87 -12.33 0.27
CA GLU A 332 6.53 -12.33 -1.15
C GLU A 332 5.01 -12.50 -1.33
N THR A 333 4.37 -11.48 -1.89
CA THR A 333 2.94 -11.51 -2.22
C THR A 333 2.74 -11.44 -3.72
N SER A 334 1.90 -12.32 -4.25
CA SER A 334 1.49 -12.30 -5.66
C SER A 334 0.01 -11.96 -5.77
N MET A 335 -0.34 -10.97 -6.59
CA MET A 335 -1.71 -10.55 -6.85
C MET A 335 -2.00 -10.66 -8.34
N LYS A 336 -3.13 -11.26 -8.70
CA LYS A 336 -3.59 -11.28 -10.10
C LYS A 336 -4.21 -9.94 -10.47
N ILE A 337 -3.75 -9.37 -11.58
CA ILE A 337 -4.27 -8.15 -12.19
C ILE A 337 -4.68 -8.53 -13.62
N GLY A 338 -5.97 -8.73 -13.84
CA GLY A 338 -6.48 -9.27 -15.10
C GLY A 338 -5.92 -10.65 -15.42
N ARG A 339 -5.08 -10.73 -16.47
CA ARG A 339 -4.44 -11.98 -16.89
C ARG A 339 -3.05 -12.19 -16.30
N ASP A 340 -2.48 -11.15 -15.71
CA ASP A 340 -1.10 -11.11 -15.26
C ASP A 340 -1.03 -11.20 -13.74
N SER A 341 0.19 -11.43 -13.22
CA SER A 341 0.44 -11.50 -11.79
C SER A 341 1.50 -10.48 -11.43
N LEU A 342 1.15 -9.57 -10.52
CA LEU A 342 2.07 -8.62 -9.92
C LEU A 342 2.65 -9.25 -8.66
N ASN A 343 3.97 -9.30 -8.59
CA ASN A 343 4.68 -9.78 -7.40
C ASN A 343 5.25 -8.58 -6.63
N ALA A 344 5.10 -8.61 -5.32
CA ALA A 344 5.65 -7.64 -4.39
C ALA A 344 6.52 -8.39 -3.37
N SER A 345 7.81 -8.08 -3.35
CA SER A 345 8.81 -8.76 -2.51
C SER A 345 9.48 -7.84 -1.50
N THR A 346 9.14 -6.54 -1.47
CA THR A 346 9.67 -5.55 -0.52
C THR A 346 8.55 -4.88 0.26
N TRP A 347 8.83 -4.42 1.48
CA TRP A 347 7.90 -3.66 2.32
C TRP A 347 7.49 -2.35 1.66
N SER A 348 8.44 -1.64 1.05
CA SER A 348 8.17 -0.46 0.23
C SER A 348 7.09 -0.76 -0.81
N ARG A 349 7.25 -1.87 -1.54
CA ARG A 349 6.31 -2.28 -2.58
C ARG A 349 4.95 -2.69 -2.05
N LEU A 350 4.92 -3.43 -0.95
CA LEU A 350 3.69 -3.86 -0.30
C LEU A 350 2.90 -2.67 0.25
N ILE A 351 3.58 -1.69 0.83
CA ILE A 351 2.96 -0.46 1.35
C ILE A 351 2.35 0.34 0.21
N GLN A 352 3.11 0.60 -0.87
CA GLN A 352 2.58 1.27 -2.07
C GLN A 352 1.35 0.55 -2.62
N LEU A 353 1.44 -0.78 -2.79
CA LEU A 353 0.37 -1.60 -3.34
C LEU A 353 -0.89 -1.54 -2.48
N ASN A 354 -0.77 -1.77 -1.17
CA ASN A 354 -1.90 -1.78 -0.26
C ASN A 354 -2.54 -0.40 -0.14
N TYR A 355 -1.72 0.66 -0.13
CA TYR A 355 -2.22 2.03 -0.05
C TYR A 355 -3.01 2.42 -1.30
N LEU A 356 -2.44 2.19 -2.49
CA LEU A 356 -3.07 2.51 -3.76
C LEU A 356 -4.30 1.64 -4.03
N LYS A 357 -4.27 0.36 -3.63
CA LYS A 357 -5.44 -0.52 -3.71
C LYS A 357 -6.58 -0.04 -2.83
N ARG A 358 -6.29 0.43 -1.62
CA ARG A 358 -7.31 1.00 -0.72
C ARG A 358 -7.87 2.31 -1.28
N PHE A 359 -7.01 3.17 -1.81
CA PHE A 359 -7.41 4.43 -2.42
C PHE A 359 -8.29 4.19 -3.65
N LEU A 360 -7.80 3.46 -4.65
CA LEU A 360 -8.51 3.22 -5.93
C LEU A 360 -9.72 2.29 -5.80
N GLY A 361 -9.80 1.48 -4.73
CA GLY A 361 -10.91 0.57 -4.48
C GLY A 361 -11.19 -0.34 -5.69
N GLY A 362 -12.43 -0.30 -6.19
CA GLY A 362 -12.85 -1.08 -7.37
C GLY A 362 -12.12 -0.72 -8.67
N GLY A 363 -11.60 0.51 -8.78
CA GLY A 363 -10.86 0.99 -9.95
C GLY A 363 -9.42 0.49 -10.04
N PHE A 364 -8.88 -0.13 -8.97
CA PHE A 364 -7.48 -0.53 -8.88
C PHE A 364 -7.02 -1.40 -10.06
N ASN A 365 -7.80 -2.43 -10.41
CA ASN A 365 -7.42 -3.35 -11.50
C ASN A 365 -7.34 -2.65 -12.86
N LYS A 366 -8.23 -1.69 -13.12
CA LYS A 366 -8.24 -0.97 -14.39
C LYS A 366 -7.07 0.01 -14.47
N HIS A 367 -6.85 0.77 -13.41
CA HIS A 367 -5.70 1.65 -13.28
C HIS A 367 -4.39 0.89 -13.47
N MET A 368 -4.22 -0.28 -12.84
CA MET A 368 -3.00 -1.09 -13.05
C MET A 368 -2.81 -1.60 -14.50
N GLN A 369 -3.87 -1.72 -15.28
CA GLN A 369 -3.80 -2.18 -16.68
C GLN A 369 -3.59 -1.05 -17.69
N GLU A 370 -4.01 0.17 -17.36
CA GLU A 370 -4.06 1.29 -18.32
C GLU A 370 -3.16 2.46 -17.91
N ASN A 371 -2.82 2.61 -16.63
CA ASN A 371 -2.11 3.78 -16.11
C ASN A 371 -0.60 3.56 -16.21
N GLU A 372 0.04 4.25 -17.15
CA GLU A 372 1.49 4.20 -17.38
C GLU A 372 2.29 4.55 -16.11
N PHE A 373 1.87 5.56 -15.35
CA PHE A 373 2.54 5.92 -14.10
C PHE A 373 2.53 4.76 -13.10
N LEU A 374 1.38 4.09 -12.92
CA LEU A 374 1.32 2.93 -12.04
C LEU A 374 2.10 1.74 -12.60
N GLN A 375 2.09 1.53 -13.91
CA GLN A 375 2.88 0.48 -14.55
C GLN A 375 4.38 0.70 -14.31
N ASP A 376 4.85 1.94 -14.44
CA ASP A 376 6.24 2.33 -14.18
C ASP A 376 6.59 2.19 -12.70
N VAL A 377 5.75 2.74 -11.81
CA VAL A 377 5.90 2.56 -10.37
C VAL A 377 6.00 1.07 -10.09
N PHE A 378 5.08 0.26 -10.62
CA PHE A 378 4.95 -1.16 -10.35
C PHE A 378 5.92 -2.08 -11.12
N GLU A 379 6.73 -1.54 -12.03
CA GLU A 379 7.52 -2.29 -13.02
C GLU A 379 6.68 -3.41 -13.67
N PHE A 380 5.42 -3.08 -13.95
CA PHE A 380 4.39 -4.02 -14.35
C PHE A 380 3.95 -3.74 -15.78
N VAL A 381 4.16 -4.71 -16.66
CA VAL A 381 3.72 -4.62 -18.05
C VAL A 381 2.52 -5.55 -18.26
N PRO A 382 1.31 -5.01 -18.45
CA PRO A 382 0.12 -5.82 -18.69
C PRO A 382 0.20 -6.49 -20.08
N THR A 383 -0.21 -7.75 -20.20
CA THR A 383 -0.16 -8.52 -21.46
C THR A 383 -1.00 -7.88 -22.58
N ASN A 384 -1.99 -7.05 -22.25
CA ASN A 384 -2.80 -6.35 -23.24
C ASN A 384 -2.10 -5.12 -23.86
N SER A 385 -0.94 -4.67 -23.36
CA SER A 385 -0.22 -3.50 -23.90
C SER A 385 0.78 -3.83 -25.00
N CYS A 386 1.04 -5.12 -25.30
CA CYS A 386 1.86 -5.50 -26.46
C CYS A 386 1.07 -5.37 -27.76
N PRO A 387 1.44 -4.45 -28.68
CA PRO A 387 0.83 -4.35 -30.01
C PRO A 387 1.34 -5.44 -30.97
N ASP A 388 2.40 -6.16 -30.59
CA ASP A 388 2.97 -7.25 -31.38
C ASP A 388 2.53 -8.60 -30.83
N GLY A 389 1.75 -9.31 -31.64
CA GLY A 389 1.22 -10.61 -31.27
C GLY A 389 2.32 -11.65 -31.20
N GLU A 390 2.67 -12.12 -30.00
CA GLU A 390 3.36 -13.40 -29.84
C GLU A 390 2.88 -14.18 -28.60
N TYR A 391 2.49 -15.43 -28.87
CA TYR A 391 2.12 -16.51 -27.95
C TYR A 391 0.85 -16.38 -27.09
N LEU A 392 -0.28 -16.08 -27.74
CA LEU A 392 -1.54 -16.67 -27.31
C LEU A 392 -1.45 -18.19 -27.48
N MET A 393 -1.19 -18.93 -26.40
CA MET A 393 -1.32 -20.39 -26.45
C MET A 393 -2.70 -20.75 -26.99
N SER A 394 -2.73 -21.42 -28.14
CA SER A 394 -3.93 -21.85 -28.85
C SER A 394 -4.84 -22.65 -27.91
N LYS A 395 -6.16 -22.68 -28.17
CA LYS A 395 -7.08 -23.58 -27.44
C LYS A 395 -6.57 -25.03 -27.45
N ALA A 396 -5.83 -25.44 -28.49
CA ALA A 396 -5.15 -26.73 -28.57
C ALA A 396 -3.98 -26.85 -27.58
N GLU A 397 -3.14 -25.82 -27.46
CA GLU A 397 -2.01 -25.78 -26.51
C GLU A 397 -2.50 -25.68 -25.05
N LYS A 398 -3.55 -24.89 -24.77
CA LYS A 398 -4.20 -24.89 -23.46
C LYS A 398 -4.75 -26.28 -23.10
N ARG A 399 -5.34 -27.01 -24.05
CA ARG A 399 -5.77 -28.41 -23.86
C ARG A 399 -4.57 -29.36 -23.67
N TYR A 400 -3.44 -29.10 -24.33
CA TYR A 400 -2.27 -29.96 -24.25
C TYR A 400 -1.48 -29.78 -22.94
N TYR A 401 -1.33 -28.54 -22.45
CA TYR A 401 -0.52 -28.22 -21.27
C TYR A 401 -1.32 -28.11 -19.97
N LYS A 402 -2.56 -27.58 -20.00
CA LYS A 402 -3.35 -27.26 -18.78
C LYS A 402 -4.51 -28.22 -18.50
N SER A 403 -4.71 -29.26 -19.33
CA SER A 403 -5.73 -30.29 -19.07
C SER A 403 -5.37 -31.17 -17.87
N PRO A 404 -6.35 -31.69 -17.10
CA PRO A 404 -6.13 -32.70 -16.06
C PRO A 404 -5.34 -33.93 -16.54
N ASN A 405 -5.41 -34.25 -17.83
CA ASN A 405 -4.71 -35.36 -18.47
C ASN A 405 -3.37 -34.99 -19.12
N SER A 406 -2.89 -33.74 -18.98
CA SER A 406 -1.64 -33.28 -19.61
C SER A 406 -0.41 -34.02 -19.07
N ALA A 407 0.63 -34.10 -19.90
CA ALA A 407 1.89 -34.73 -19.51
C ALA A 407 2.51 -34.05 -18.28
N VAL A 408 2.41 -32.71 -18.19
CA VAL A 408 2.90 -31.91 -17.07
C VAL A 408 2.11 -32.19 -15.79
N ASN A 409 0.78 -32.28 -15.86
CA ASN A 409 -0.04 -32.56 -14.68
C ASN A 409 0.09 -34.02 -14.22
N LYS A 410 0.26 -34.97 -15.17
CA LYS A 410 0.59 -36.37 -14.88
C LYS A 410 1.97 -36.50 -14.23
N ALA A 411 2.98 -35.78 -14.72
CA ALA A 411 4.31 -35.75 -14.12
C ALA A 411 4.27 -35.18 -12.70
N ARG A 412 3.59 -34.04 -12.49
CA ARG A 412 3.37 -33.44 -11.17
C ARG A 412 2.63 -34.39 -10.23
N THR A 413 1.62 -35.10 -10.71
CA THR A 413 0.87 -36.08 -9.90
C THR A 413 1.73 -37.29 -9.52
N ARG A 414 2.57 -37.80 -10.43
CA ARG A 414 3.53 -38.87 -10.13
C ARG A 414 4.56 -38.44 -9.08
N GLN A 415 5.12 -37.25 -9.23
CA GLN A 415 6.10 -36.69 -8.30
C GLN A 415 5.49 -36.46 -6.91
N LEU A 416 4.24 -35.97 -6.84
CA LEU A 416 3.50 -35.85 -5.58
C LEU A 416 3.19 -37.21 -4.95
N LYS A 417 2.99 -38.27 -5.75
CA LYS A 417 2.75 -39.62 -5.26
C LYS A 417 4.04 -40.25 -4.71
N GLU A 418 5.17 -40.08 -5.38
CA GLU A 418 6.49 -40.50 -4.89
C GLU A 418 6.84 -39.81 -3.58
N LEU A 419 6.63 -38.49 -3.48
CA LEU A 419 6.86 -37.75 -2.24
C LEU A 419 5.95 -38.21 -1.08
N ARG A 420 4.72 -38.66 -1.37
CA ARG A 420 3.83 -39.25 -0.35
C ARG A 420 4.35 -40.61 0.11
N MET A 421 4.76 -41.47 -0.81
CA MET A 421 5.34 -42.80 -0.49
C MET A 421 6.61 -42.67 0.36
N LEU A 422 7.54 -41.79 -0.03
CA LEU A 422 8.76 -41.52 0.73
C LEU A 422 8.46 -40.99 2.15
N SER A 423 7.41 -40.19 2.30
CA SER A 423 6.97 -39.69 3.61
C SER A 423 6.33 -40.79 4.48
N GLU A 424 5.68 -41.78 3.87
CA GLU A 424 5.10 -42.94 4.56
C GLU A 424 6.18 -43.95 4.97
N GLU A 425 7.15 -44.23 4.10
CA GLU A 425 8.33 -45.04 4.42
C GLU A 425 9.17 -44.42 5.55
N SER A 426 9.36 -43.10 5.53
CA SER A 426 10.04 -42.37 6.61
C SER A 426 9.30 -42.47 7.94
N ARG A 427 7.95 -42.52 7.94
CA ARG A 427 7.15 -42.75 9.15
C ARG A 427 7.21 -44.20 9.63
N TYR A 428 7.29 -45.17 8.72
CA TYR A 428 7.46 -46.59 9.06
C TYR A 428 8.84 -46.87 9.66
N GLN A 429 9.91 -46.27 9.13
CA GLN A 429 11.25 -46.40 9.71
C GLN A 429 11.35 -45.74 11.10
N PHE A 430 10.69 -44.59 11.30
CA PHE A 430 10.66 -43.92 12.61
C PHE A 430 9.91 -44.73 13.69
N THR A 431 8.85 -45.46 13.31
CA THR A 431 8.07 -46.30 14.24
C THR A 431 8.73 -47.66 14.52
N SER A 432 9.49 -48.20 13.55
CA SER A 432 10.29 -49.43 13.74
C SER A 432 11.51 -49.19 14.65
N SER A 433 12.21 -48.06 14.47
CA SER A 433 13.35 -47.68 15.32
C SER A 433 12.95 -47.35 16.76
N ALA A 434 11.74 -46.84 16.99
CA ALA A 434 11.21 -46.58 18.33
C ALA A 434 10.83 -47.87 19.10
N SER A 435 10.61 -48.99 18.40
CA SER A 435 10.26 -50.27 19.01
C SER A 435 11.47 -51.13 19.40
N SER A 436 12.68 -50.78 18.95
CA SER A 436 13.92 -51.54 19.25
C SER A 436 14.67 -51.07 20.51
N THR A 437 14.22 -49.97 21.14
CA THR A 437 14.92 -49.31 22.26
C THR A 437 14.21 -49.47 23.61
N ILE A 438 13.59 -50.63 23.85
CA ILE A 438 13.17 -51.02 25.20
C ILE A 438 14.15 -52.10 25.68
N PRO A 439 15.15 -51.76 26.53
CA PRO A 439 15.99 -52.77 27.15
C PRO A 439 15.15 -53.55 28.17
N LYS A 440 15.35 -54.88 28.18
CA LYS A 440 14.76 -55.81 29.16
C LYS A 440 15.26 -55.55 30.58
#